data_AF-A0A7C6AZG7-F1
#
_entry.id   AF-A0A7C6AZG7-F1
#
_cell.length_a   1.000
_cell.length_b   1.000
_cell.length_c   1.000
_cell.angle_alpha   90.00
_cell.angle_beta   90.00
_cell.angle_gamma   90.00
#
_symmetry.space_group_name_H-M   'P 1'
#
loop_
_entity.id
_entity.type
_entity.pdbx_description
1 polymer ?
#
loop_
_entity_poly.entity_id
_entity_poly.type
_entity_poly.pdbx_seq_one_letter_code
_entity_poly.pdbx_strand_id
1 'polypeptide(L)'
;MDRFIRTLAGLALLGLFLAAIPGCPAAGTPKPKEYGIPMKTPLEEAKALLQNYAGGGPIGSEAASYPDLVNAVRQSDPAKADILEKGFAELQKTPPQGVAAKAKEILAKLGQ
;
A
#
# COMPACT_ATOMS: atom_id res chain seq x y z
N MET A 1 -24.96 -15.53 74.38
CA MET A 1 -24.87 -14.23 73.65
C MET A 1 -24.25 -14.49 72.29
N ASP A 2 -25.03 -15.21 71.50
CA ASP A 2 -24.70 -15.96 70.29
C ASP A 2 -24.75 -15.09 69.04
N ARG A 3 -24.24 -13.86 69.18
CA ARG A 3 -24.30 -12.81 68.15
C ARG A 3 -22.95 -12.16 67.83
N PHE A 4 -21.88 -12.47 68.57
CA PHE A 4 -20.55 -11.92 68.29
C PHE A 4 -19.64 -12.81 67.43
N ILE A 5 -20.00 -14.09 67.23
CA ILE A 5 -19.22 -15.02 66.39
C ILE A 5 -19.66 -14.96 64.91
N ARG A 6 -20.82 -14.36 64.63
CA ARG A 6 -21.38 -14.24 63.27
C ARG A 6 -20.74 -13.14 62.40
N THR A 7 -19.90 -12.28 62.98
CA THR A 7 -19.28 -11.13 62.30
C THR A 7 -17.78 -11.33 62.03
N LEU A 8 -17.27 -12.55 62.08
CA LEU A 8 -15.90 -12.87 61.63
C LEU A 8 -15.84 -14.05 60.64
N ALA A 9 -17.00 -14.57 60.22
CA ALA A 9 -17.10 -15.58 59.18
C ALA A 9 -17.43 -14.99 57.79
N GLY A 10 -17.71 -13.69 57.69
CA GLY A 10 -18.08 -13.02 56.44
C GLY A 10 -16.91 -12.47 55.62
N LEU A 11 -15.70 -12.37 56.18
CA LEU A 11 -14.57 -11.70 55.53
C LEU A 11 -13.45 -12.64 55.05
N ALA A 12 -13.57 -13.95 55.29
CA ALA A 12 -12.56 -14.93 54.86
C ALA A 12 -12.94 -15.68 53.57
N LEU A 13 -14.19 -15.60 53.12
CA LEU A 13 -14.68 -16.29 51.92
C LEU A 13 -14.67 -15.44 50.64
N LEU A 14 -14.36 -14.14 50.73
CA LEU A 14 -14.25 -13.24 49.56
C LEU A 14 -12.80 -13.06 49.06
N GLY A 15 -11.81 -13.66 49.72
CA GLY A 15 -10.40 -13.55 49.35
C GLY A 15 -9.90 -14.61 48.37
N LEU A 16 -10.68 -15.66 48.10
CA LEU A 16 -10.24 -16.86 47.38
C LEU A 16 -10.87 -17.02 45.99
N PHE A 17 -11.16 -15.92 45.29
CA PHE A 17 -11.72 -15.96 43.93
C PHE A 17 -11.01 -15.05 42.91
N LEU A 18 -9.92 -14.38 43.29
CA LEU A 18 -9.24 -13.40 42.43
C LEU A 18 -7.89 -13.85 41.82
N ALA A 19 -7.43 -15.07 42.09
CA ALA A 19 -6.05 -15.46 41.79
C ALA A 19 -5.87 -16.54 40.68
N ALA A 20 -6.89 -16.78 39.85
CA ALA A 20 -6.81 -17.88 38.87
C ALA A 20 -7.49 -17.60 37.52
N ILE A 21 -7.34 -16.39 36.97
CA ILE A 21 -7.39 -16.28 35.50
C ILE A 21 -5.95 -16.53 35.05
N PRO A 22 -5.63 -17.66 34.40
CA PRO A 22 -4.37 -17.80 33.70
C PRO A 22 -4.41 -16.78 32.56
N GLY A 23 -3.99 -15.55 32.86
CA GLY A 23 -3.68 -14.58 31.85
C GLY A 23 -2.69 -15.25 30.92
N CYS A 24 -3.13 -15.52 29.68
CA CYS A 24 -2.24 -15.94 28.62
C CYS A 24 -1.00 -15.06 28.75
N PRO A 25 0.20 -15.63 28.99
CA PRO A 25 1.39 -14.81 29.08
C PRO A 25 1.38 -13.97 27.81
N ALA A 26 1.45 -12.65 27.97
CA ALA A 26 1.44 -11.71 26.87
C ALA A 26 2.54 -12.18 25.92
N ALA A 27 2.14 -12.96 24.92
CA ALA A 27 3.04 -13.55 23.95
C ALA A 27 3.61 -12.34 23.26
N GLY A 28 4.90 -12.08 23.57
CA GLY A 28 5.55 -10.82 23.31
C GLY A 28 5.15 -10.31 21.94
N THR A 29 4.62 -9.09 21.90
CA THR A 29 4.23 -8.43 20.66
C THR A 29 5.38 -8.63 19.67
N PRO A 30 5.14 -9.32 18.53
CA PRO A 30 6.20 -9.57 17.56
C PRO A 30 6.85 -8.25 17.22
N LYS A 31 8.18 -8.17 17.33
CA LYS A 31 8.90 -6.95 17.00
C LYS A 31 8.50 -6.50 15.59
N PRO A 32 8.23 -5.20 15.37
CA PRO A 32 7.91 -4.68 14.04
C PRO A 32 8.95 -5.18 13.04
N LYS A 33 8.50 -5.94 12.04
CA LYS A 33 9.36 -6.36 10.94
C LYS A 33 9.52 -5.18 10.01
N GLU A 34 10.74 -4.71 9.86
CA GLU A 34 11.08 -3.70 8.86
C GLU A 34 11.16 -4.40 7.50
N TYR A 35 10.26 -4.03 6.60
CA TYR A 35 10.25 -4.53 5.23
C TYR A 35 10.83 -3.45 4.33
N GLY A 36 12.00 -3.71 3.74
CA GLY A 36 12.54 -2.87 2.69
C GLY A 36 11.73 -3.03 1.41
N ILE A 37 10.70 -2.21 1.21
CA ILE A 37 10.00 -2.15 -0.07
C ILE A 37 10.89 -1.33 -1.02
N PRO A 38 11.43 -1.92 -2.10
CA PRO A 38 12.22 -1.16 -3.06
C PRO A 38 11.33 -0.08 -3.66
N MET A 39 11.66 1.19 -3.39
CA MET A 39 10.97 2.31 -4.01
C MET A 39 11.35 2.37 -5.48
N LYS A 40 10.35 2.26 -6.36
CA LYS A 40 10.55 2.45 -7.80
C LYS A 40 10.92 3.90 -8.06
N THR A 41 11.81 4.11 -9.02
CA THR A 41 12.02 5.45 -9.59
C THR A 41 10.76 5.93 -10.33
N PRO A 42 10.57 7.24 -10.52
CA PRO A 42 9.43 7.76 -11.30
C PRO A 42 9.35 7.17 -12.71
N LEU A 43 10.49 6.91 -13.36
CA LEU A 43 10.51 6.29 -14.68
C LEU A 43 10.06 4.83 -14.64
N GLU A 44 10.45 4.07 -13.62
CA GLU A 44 10.00 2.69 -13.44
C GLU A 44 8.51 2.60 -13.09
N GLU A 45 7.98 3.58 -12.35
CA GLU A 45 6.55 3.70 -12.10
C GLU A 45 5.79 3.96 -13.41
N ALA A 46 6.23 4.93 -14.22
CA ALA A 46 5.64 5.20 -15.53
C ALA A 46 5.67 3.96 -16.45
N LYS A 47 6.80 3.25 -16.48
CA LYS A 47 6.94 1.99 -17.23
C LYS A 47 5.98 0.91 -16.71
N ALA A 48 5.80 0.78 -15.40
CA ALA A 48 4.89 -0.20 -14.83
C ALA A 48 3.42 0.07 -15.22
N LEU A 49 2.99 1.34 -15.25
CA LEU A 49 1.66 1.71 -15.73
C LEU A 49 1.48 1.34 -17.21
N LEU A 50 2.45 1.73 -18.05
CA LEU A 50 2.44 1.39 -19.47
C LEU A 50 2.45 -0.13 -19.71
N GLN A 51 3.17 -0.90 -18.91
CA GLN A 51 3.16 -2.37 -18.98
C GLN A 51 1.80 -2.95 -18.63
N ASN A 52 1.13 -2.41 -17.60
CA ASN A 52 -0.24 -2.81 -17.25
C ASN A 52 -1.19 -2.56 -18.43
N TYR A 53 -1.13 -1.38 -19.05
CA TYR A 53 -1.94 -1.05 -20.21
C TYR A 53 -1.61 -1.89 -21.44
N ALA A 54 -0.32 -2.14 -21.69
CA ALA A 54 0.15 -3.03 -22.75
C ALA A 54 -0.35 -4.48 -22.58
N GLY A 55 -0.57 -4.91 -21.33
CA GLY A 55 -1.20 -6.16 -20.95
C GLY A 55 -2.73 -6.20 -21.08
N GLY A 56 -3.36 -5.09 -21.49
CA GLY A 56 -4.81 -4.97 -21.62
C GLY A 56 -5.51 -4.41 -20.37
N GLY A 57 -4.76 -3.96 -19.37
CA GLY A 57 -5.31 -3.24 -18.23
C GLY A 57 -5.96 -1.93 -18.67
N PRO A 58 -7.13 -1.55 -18.10
CA PRO A 58 -7.76 -0.27 -18.41
C PRO A 58 -6.94 0.90 -17.83
N ILE A 59 -7.09 2.08 -18.43
CA ILE A 59 -6.63 3.34 -17.82
C ILE A 59 -7.57 3.67 -16.66
N GLY A 60 -7.04 3.77 -15.45
CA GLY A 60 -7.78 4.09 -14.24
C GLY A 60 -7.52 5.50 -13.70
N SER A 61 -7.81 5.70 -12.42
CA SER A 61 -7.68 6.98 -11.71
C SER A 61 -6.25 7.51 -11.64
N GLU A 62 -5.25 6.65 -11.81
CA GLU A 62 -3.83 7.03 -11.87
C GLU A 62 -3.51 8.01 -13.01
N ALA A 63 -4.35 8.07 -14.05
CA ALA A 63 -4.21 9.02 -15.14
C ALA A 63 -4.29 10.48 -14.68
N ALA A 64 -4.93 10.75 -13.53
CA ALA A 64 -4.95 12.08 -12.93
C ALA A 64 -3.55 12.53 -12.48
N SER A 65 -2.66 11.59 -12.16
CA SER A 65 -1.31 11.86 -11.67
C SER A 65 -0.24 11.85 -12.76
N TYR A 66 -0.61 11.67 -14.04
CA TYR A 66 0.35 11.69 -15.15
C TYR A 66 1.19 12.98 -15.22
N PRO A 67 0.63 14.19 -15.02
CA PRO A 67 1.45 15.42 -15.05
C PRO A 67 2.54 15.42 -13.97
N ASP A 68 2.21 14.97 -12.76
CA ASP A 68 3.16 14.90 -11.64
C ASP A 68 4.25 13.87 -11.91
N LEU A 69 3.87 12.71 -12.47
CA LEU A 69 4.81 11.66 -12.81
C LEU A 69 5.78 12.09 -13.93
N VAL A 70 5.27 12.80 -14.96
CA VAL A 70 6.10 13.40 -16.01
C VAL A 70 7.08 14.41 -15.42
N ASN A 71 6.61 15.29 -14.53
CA ASN A 71 7.45 16.28 -13.87
C ASN A 71 8.55 15.62 -13.03
N ALA A 72 8.22 14.56 -12.29
CA ALA A 72 9.19 13.79 -11.52
C ALA A 72 10.24 13.11 -12.41
N VAL A 73 9.83 12.52 -13.55
CA VAL A 73 10.79 11.97 -14.52
C VAL A 73 11.67 13.08 -15.11
N ARG A 74 11.09 14.25 -15.42
CA ARG A 74 11.81 15.39 -16.00
C ARG A 74 12.98 15.87 -15.14
N GLN A 75 12.91 15.70 -13.83
CA GLN A 75 14.01 16.03 -12.90
C GLN A 75 15.27 15.18 -13.11
N SER A 76 15.13 13.97 -13.67
CA SER A 76 16.24 13.02 -13.84
C SER A 76 16.54 12.70 -15.31
N ASP A 77 15.52 12.65 -16.16
CA ASP A 77 15.62 12.35 -17.58
C ASP A 77 14.61 13.19 -18.39
N PRO A 78 14.97 14.44 -18.77
CA PRO A 78 14.09 15.33 -19.52
C PRO A 78 13.65 14.75 -20.87
N ALA A 79 14.52 13.98 -21.54
CA ALA A 79 14.22 13.41 -22.85
C ALA A 79 13.14 12.33 -22.75
N LYS A 80 13.21 11.46 -21.74
CA LYS A 80 12.14 10.47 -21.50
C LYS A 80 10.87 11.12 -20.96
N ALA A 81 10.96 12.21 -20.22
CA ALA A 81 9.79 12.97 -19.80
C ALA A 81 9.00 13.52 -21.01
N ASP A 82 9.68 14.04 -22.04
CA ASP A 82 9.01 14.49 -23.27
C ASP A 82 8.28 13.36 -24.01
N ILE A 83 8.85 12.15 -23.98
CA ILE A 83 8.22 10.95 -24.55
C ILE A 83 6.97 10.58 -23.74
N LEU A 84 7.06 10.59 -22.41
CA LEU A 84 5.94 10.27 -21.52
C LEU A 84 4.81 11.29 -21.62
N GLU A 85 5.12 12.58 -21.66
CA GLU A 85 4.13 13.65 -21.76
C GLU A 85 3.26 13.50 -23.01
N LYS A 86 3.90 13.31 -24.17
CA LYS A 86 3.19 13.06 -25.44
C LYS A 86 2.46 11.72 -25.41
N GLY A 87 3.12 10.67 -24.92
CA GLY A 87 2.58 9.31 -24.86
C GLY A 87 1.32 9.22 -24.00
N PHE A 88 1.32 9.80 -22.80
CA PHE A 88 0.17 9.83 -21.91
C PHE A 88 -0.98 10.67 -22.48
N ALA A 89 -0.69 11.81 -23.11
CA ALA A 89 -1.71 12.60 -23.80
C ALA A 89 -2.35 11.85 -24.98
N GLU A 90 -1.59 11.05 -25.72
CA GLU A 90 -2.11 10.17 -26.77
C GLU A 90 -2.94 9.01 -26.19
N LEU A 91 -2.47 8.39 -25.10
CA LEU A 91 -3.18 7.29 -24.42
C LEU A 91 -4.58 7.71 -23.97
N GLN A 92 -4.72 8.89 -23.36
CA GLN A 92 -6.03 9.40 -22.92
C GLN A 92 -7.02 9.63 -24.05
N LYS A 93 -6.52 9.87 -25.27
CA LYS A 93 -7.35 10.05 -26.47
C LYS A 93 -7.58 8.73 -27.22
N THR A 94 -6.88 7.67 -26.83
CA THR A 94 -6.92 6.38 -27.52
C THR A 94 -8.19 5.63 -27.12
N PRO A 95 -9.00 5.13 -28.06
CA PRO A 95 -10.13 4.26 -27.75
C PRO A 95 -9.67 3.02 -26.95
N PRO A 96 -10.50 2.45 -26.06
CA PRO A 96 -10.09 1.34 -25.18
C PRO A 96 -9.39 0.17 -25.90
N GLN A 97 -9.86 -0.21 -27.08
CA GLN A 97 -9.29 -1.28 -27.90
C GLN A 97 -7.87 -0.98 -28.44
N GLY A 98 -7.47 0.29 -28.49
CA GLY A 98 -6.16 0.73 -28.97
C GLY A 98 -5.13 0.98 -27.86
N VAL A 99 -5.56 1.05 -26.59
CA VAL A 99 -4.72 1.43 -25.45
C VAL A 99 -3.50 0.51 -25.33
N ALA A 100 -3.71 -0.80 -25.44
CA ALA A 100 -2.61 -1.77 -25.33
C ALA A 100 -1.55 -1.60 -26.42
N ALA A 101 -1.96 -1.33 -27.66
CA ALA A 101 -1.03 -1.10 -28.77
C ALA A 101 -0.26 0.22 -28.57
N LYS A 102 -0.95 1.29 -28.16
CA LYS A 102 -0.32 2.59 -27.88
C LYS A 102 0.67 2.51 -26.72
N ALA A 103 0.33 1.81 -25.64
CA ALA A 103 1.23 1.63 -24.50
C ALA A 103 2.53 0.90 -24.88
N LYS A 104 2.45 -0.15 -25.72
CA LYS A 104 3.63 -0.85 -26.27
C LYS A 104 4.51 0.07 -27.11
N GLU A 105 3.90 0.91 -27.94
CA GLU A 105 4.64 1.89 -28.75
C GLU A 105 5.43 2.88 -27.86
N ILE A 106 4.81 3.35 -26.78
CA ILE A 106 5.47 4.27 -25.83
C ILE A 106 6.60 3.56 -25.10
N LEU A 107 6.40 2.33 -24.63
CA LEU A 107 7.45 1.51 -24.00
C LEU A 107 8.66 1.33 -24.91
N ALA A 108 8.44 1.01 -26.18
CA ALA A 108 9.52 0.89 -27.16
C ALA A 108 10.32 2.18 -27.31
N LYS A 109 9.65 3.35 -27.32
CA LYS A 109 10.31 4.67 -27.36
C LYS A 109 11.12 4.97 -26.09
N LEU A 110 10.73 4.40 -24.94
CA LEU A 110 11.47 4.49 -23.68
C LEU A 110 12.62 3.47 -23.55
N GLY A 111 12.87 2.70 -24.61
CA GLY A 111 13.89 1.65 -24.67
C GLY A 111 13.51 0.40 -23.87
N GLN A 112 12.24 0.00 -23.92
CA GLN A 112 11.72 -1.18 -23.23
C GLN A 112 10.96 -2.14 -24.15
#